data_AF-A0A844SX97-F1
#
_entry.id   AF-A0A844SX97-F1
#
_cell.length_a   1.000
_cell.length_b   1.000
_cell.length_c   1.000
_cell.angle_alpha   90.00
_cell.angle_beta   90.00
_cell.angle_gamma   90.00
#
_symmetry.space_group_name_H-M   'P 1'
#
loop_
_entity.id
_entity.type
_entity.pdbx_description
1 polymer ?
#
loop_
_entity_poly.entity_id
_entity_poly.type
_entity_poly.pdbx_seq_one_letter_code
_entity_poly.pdbx_strand_id
1 'polypeptide(L)' 'MTTTDARIEILTEWDRWIGKQPGLTNPTGRDAFKFFLELQSSNSVLLDFGSVDDKWQVVHGWLLSAGRVTD' A
#
# COMPACT_ATOMS: atom_id res chain seq x y z
N MET A 1 8.08 0.92 -14.12
CA MET A 1 8.25 1.71 -12.88
C MET A 1 9.37 1.10 -12.05
N THR A 2 10.26 1.89 -11.45
CA THR A 2 11.28 1.35 -10.54
C THR A 2 10.67 1.06 -9.17
N THR A 3 11.28 0.18 -8.38
CA THR A 3 10.82 -0.16 -7.02
C THR A 3 10.78 1.06 -6.09
N THR A 4 11.71 2.01 -6.26
CA THR A 4 11.74 3.25 -5.47
C THR A 4 10.59 4.18 -5.83
N ASP A 5 10.31 4.37 -7.12
CA ASP A 5 9.18 5.21 -7.57
C ASP A 5 7.86 4.59 -7.12
N ALA A 6 7.73 3.27 -7.28
CA ALA A 6 6.55 2.52 -6.83
C ALA A 6 6.29 2.68 -5.34
N ARG A 7 7.35 2.65 -4.51
CA ARG A 7 7.22 2.88 -3.08
C ARG A 7 6.66 4.27 -2.79
N ILE A 8 7.16 5.31 -3.45
CA ILE A 8 6.69 6.69 -3.24
C ILE A 8 5.23 6.82 -3.65
N GLU A 9 4.85 6.26 -4.81
CA GLU A 9 3.48 6.32 -5.31
C GLU A 9 2.51 5.51 -4.45
N ILE A 10 2.90 4.31 -4.00
CA ILE A 10 2.10 3.47 -3.07
C ILE A 10 1.86 4.22 -1.75
N LEU A 11 2.89 4.83 -1.16
CA LEU A 11 2.73 5.58 0.10
C LEU A 11 1.83 6.82 -0.08
N THR A 12 1.94 7.50 -1.23
CA THR A 12 1.09 8.64 -1.56
C THR A 12 -0.36 8.22 -1.76
N GLU A 13 -0.60 7.13 -2.48
CA GLU A 13 -1.94 6.63 -2.72
C GLU A 13 -2.57 6.05 -1.45
N TRP A 14 -1.76 5.44 -0.58
CA TRP A 14 -2.20 5.06 0.77
C TRP A 14 -2.70 6.27 1.57
N ASP A 15 -1.94 7.36 1.61
CA ASP A 15 -2.33 8.57 2.35
C ASP A 15 -3.65 9.16 1.81
N ARG A 16 -3.84 9.11 0.48
CA ARG A 16 -5.12 9.49 -0.16
C ARG A 16 -6.25 8.53 0.18
N TRP A 17 -5.98 7.23 0.20
CA TRP A 17 -6.95 6.20 0.51
C TRP A 17 -7.43 6.34 1.95
N ILE A 18 -6.52 6.54 2.91
CA ILE A 18 -6.85 6.82 4.32
C ILE A 18 -7.72 8.08 4.46
N GLY A 19 -7.43 9.14 3.71
CA GLY A 19 -8.26 10.35 3.69
C GLY A 19 -9.72 10.11 3.28
N LYS A 20 -10.02 8.99 2.61
CA LYS A 20 -11.38 8.58 2.22
C LYS A 20 -12.03 7.62 3.21
N GLN A 21 -11.34 7.18 4.27
CA GLN A 21 -11.84 6.25 5.28
C GLN A 21 -12.34 7.02 6.52
N PRO A 22 -13.64 7.33 6.63
CA PRO A 22 -14.15 8.05 7.78
C PRO A 22 -13.99 7.23 9.07
N GLY A 23 -13.34 7.83 10.08
CA GLY A 23 -13.18 7.25 11.41
C GLY A 23 -12.03 6.24 11.56
N LEU A 24 -11.21 6.03 10.53
CA LEU A 24 -10.03 5.18 10.62
C LEU A 24 -8.83 5.98 11.18
N THR A 25 -8.57 5.85 12.48
CA THR A 25 -7.53 6.62 13.19
C THR A 25 -6.22 5.85 13.40
N ASN A 26 -6.29 4.52 13.53
CA ASN A 26 -5.13 3.64 13.72
C ASN A 26 -5.18 2.51 12.68
N PRO A 27 -4.65 2.73 11.47
CA PRO A 27 -4.67 1.73 10.42
C PRO A 27 -3.86 0.49 10.79
N THR A 28 -4.43 -0.69 10.52
CA THR A 28 -3.81 -1.98 10.85
C THR A 28 -3.31 -2.69 9.59
N GLY A 29 -2.56 -3.79 9.76
CA GLY A 29 -2.23 -4.71 8.66
C GLY A 29 -3.45 -5.17 7.86
N ARG A 30 -4.62 -5.29 8.50
CA ARG A 30 -5.89 -5.62 7.82
C ARG A 30 -6.34 -4.51 6.87
N ASP A 31 -6.15 -3.25 7.23
CA ASP A 31 -6.51 -2.11 6.40
C ASP A 31 -5.52 -1.94 5.24
N ALA A 32 -4.22 -2.18 5.49
CA ALA A 32 -3.23 -2.35 4.42
C ALA A 32 -3.64 -3.44 3.43
N PHE A 33 -4.15 -4.58 3.91
CA PHE A 33 -4.57 -5.66 3.02
C PHE A 33 -5.79 -5.28 2.19
N LYS A 34 -6.78 -4.57 2.76
CA LYS A 34 -7.91 -4.04 1.98
C LYS A 34 -7.44 -3.10 0.88
N PHE A 35 -6.58 -2.14 1.22
CA PHE A 35 -5.98 -1.23 0.26
C PHE A 35 -5.25 -1.98 -0.88
N PHE A 36 -4.45 -2.99 -0.53
CA PHE A 36 -3.75 -3.81 -1.53
C PHE A 36 -4.72 -4.55 -2.46
N LEU A 37 -5.80 -5.13 -1.90
CA LEU A 37 -6.83 -5.79 -2.70
C LEU A 37 -7.56 -4.83 -3.65
N GLU A 38 -7.80 -3.58 -3.24
CA GLU A 38 -8.38 -2.56 -4.12
C GLU A 38 -7.43 -2.20 -5.27
N LEU A 39 -6.13 -2.07 -5.02
CA LEU A 39 -5.13 -1.87 -6.07
C LEU A 39 -5.05 -3.07 -7.03
N GLN A 40 -5.13 -4.30 -6.50
CA GLN A 40 -5.12 -5.51 -7.31
C GLN A 40 -6.40 -5.63 -8.15
N SER A 41 -7.57 -5.39 -7.57
CA SER A 41 -8.86 -5.46 -8.26
C SER A 41 -8.99 -4.41 -9.36
N SER A 42 -8.31 -3.26 -9.24
CA SER A 42 -8.28 -2.21 -10.26
C SER A 42 -7.19 -2.42 -11.32
N ASN A 43 -6.40 -3.50 -11.22
CA ASN A 43 -5.18 -3.70 -12.03
C ASN A 43 -4.30 -2.45 -12.03
N SER A 44 -4.13 -1.83 -10.87
CA SER A 44 -3.42 -0.57 -10.74
C SER A 44 -1.97 -0.72 -11.19
N VAL A 45 -1.52 0.23 -12.02
CA VAL A 45 -0.12 0.34 -12.45
C VAL A 45 0.84 0.50 -11.26
N LEU A 46 0.33 0.89 -10.10
CA LEU A 46 1.08 0.96 -8.84
C LEU A 46 1.61 -0.41 -8.39
N LEU A 47 1.02 -1.50 -8.86
CA LEU A 47 1.50 -2.85 -8.61
C LEU A 47 2.39 -3.39 -9.73
N ASP A 48 2.69 -2.63 -10.78
CA ASP A 48 3.48 -3.08 -11.95
C ASP A 48 5.00 -2.89 -11.78
N PHE A 49 5.47 -2.77 -10.53
CA PHE A 49 6.90 -2.77 -10.24
C PHE A 49 7.48 -4.19 -10.35
N GLY A 50 8.73 -4.26 -10.81
CA GLY A 50 9.50 -5.49 -10.84
C GLY A 50 9.88 -5.92 -9.43
N SER A 51 9.27 -7.00 -8.94
CA SER A 51 9.61 -7.68 -7.69
C SER A 51 9.58 -9.19 -7.92
N VAL A 52 10.56 -9.90 -7.37
CA VAL A 52 10.59 -11.38 -7.35
C VAL A 52 9.72 -11.91 -6.20
N ASP A 53 9.58 -11.11 -5.15
CA ASP A 53 8.76 -11.42 -3.98
C ASP A 53 7.29 -11.07 -4.19
N ASP A 54 6.43 -11.66 -3.36
CA ASP A 54 5.00 -11.34 -3.31
C ASP A 54 4.79 -9.82 -3.11
N LYS A 55 4.11 -9.21 -4.09
CA LYS A 55 3.81 -7.76 -4.10
C LYS A 55 3.08 -7.32 -2.84
N TRP A 56 2.27 -8.19 -2.24
CA TRP A 56 1.63 -7.88 -0.95
C TRP A 56 2.66 -7.69 0.15
N GLN A 57 3.61 -8.62 0.31
CA GLN A 57 4.65 -8.53 1.35
C GLN A 57 5.52 -7.29 1.17
N VAL A 58 5.82 -6.95 -0.08
CA VAL A 58 6.58 -5.73 -0.41
C VAL A 58 5.81 -4.47 -0.02
N VAL A 59 4.55 -4.34 -0.42
CA VAL A 59 3.69 -3.18 -0.08
C VAL A 59 3.48 -3.09 1.42
N HIS A 60 3.17 -4.20 2.09
CA HIS A 60 2.99 -4.25 3.54
C HIS A 60 4.26 -3.80 4.28
N GLY A 61 5.42 -4.29 3.86
CA GLY A 61 6.72 -3.88 4.40
C GLY A 61 7.00 -2.39 4.23
N TRP A 62 6.61 -1.79 3.09
CA TRP A 62 6.73 -0.35 2.89
C TRP A 62 5.83 0.47 3.82
N LEU A 63 4.58 0.03 4.01
CA LEU A 63 3.64 0.70 4.91
C LEU A 63 4.09 0.62 6.38
N LEU A 64 4.56 -0.56 6.81
CA LEU A 64 5.16 -0.74 8.15
C LEU A 64 6.39 0.16 8.34
N SER A 65 7.32 0.15 7.37
CA SER A 65 8.54 0.95 7.44
C SER A 65 8.28 2.47 7.45
N ALA A 66 7.16 2.90 6.88
CA ALA A 66 6.72 4.30 6.86
C ALA A 66 5.85 4.69 8.07
N GLY A 67 5.62 3.77 9.03
CA GLY A 67 4.76 3.99 10.19
C GLY A 67 3.30 4.24 9.83
N ARG A 68 2.85 3.74 8.68
CA ARG A 68 1.49 3.95 8.16
C ARG A 68 0.48 2.94 8.67
N VAL A 69 0.97 1.78 9.08
CA VAL A 69 0.19 0.74 9.73
C VAL A 69 0.96 0.18 10.92
N THR A 70 0.23 -0.39 11.86
CA THR A 70 0.78 -1.26 12.90
C THR A 70 0.42 -2.71 12.61
N ASP A 71 1.33 -3.62 12.96
CA ASP A 71 1.10 -5.07 12.94
C ASP A 71 0.17 -5.49 14.10
#